data_AF-B3SZW6-F1
#
_entry.id   AF-B3SZW6-F1
#
_cell.length_a   1.000
_cell.length_b   1.000
_cell.length_c   1.000
_cell.angle_alpha   90.00
_cell.angle_beta   90.00
_cell.angle_gamma   90.00
#
_symmetry.space_group_name_H-M   'P 1'
#
loop_
_entity.id
_entity.type
_entity.pdbx_description
1 polymer ?
#
loop_
_entity_poly.entity_id
_entity_poly.type
_entity_poly.pdbx_seq_one_letter_code
_entity_poly.pdbx_strand_id
1 'polypeptide(L)' 'MTAEEFRDSRRALGLSMAAASRRCKVPYRTWQQWEDGTNRVPNYAHCFLFYLRHTSAT' A
#
# COMPACT_ATOMS: atom_id res chain seq x y z
N MET A 1 -3.93 -9.63 5.78
CA MET A 1 -4.10 -8.18 5.81
C MET A 1 -5.37 -7.82 5.04
N THR A 2 -6.35 -7.24 5.70
CA THR A 2 -7.59 -6.72 5.10
C THR A 2 -7.29 -5.42 4.33
N ALA A 3 -8.28 -4.92 3.58
CA ALA A 3 -8.18 -3.62 2.90
C ALA A 3 -7.94 -2.46 3.90
N GLU A 4 -8.56 -2.54 5.08
CA GLU A 4 -8.37 -1.59 6.17
C GLU A 4 -6.95 -1.64 6.73
N GLU A 5 -6.46 -2.83 7.08
CA GLU A 5 -5.09 -3.00 7.59
C GLU A 5 -4.03 -2.56 6.55
N PHE A 6 -4.32 -2.73 5.26
CA PHE A 6 -3.47 -2.25 4.16
C PHE A 6 -3.44 -0.72 4.07
N ARG A 7 -4.61 -0.08 4.14
CA ARG A 7 -4.75 1.38 4.19
C ARG A 7 -4.01 1.96 5.39
N ASP A 8 -4.16 1.36 6.56
CA ASP A 8 -3.53 1.84 7.78
C ASP A 8 -2.01 1.66 7.76
N SER A 9 -1.53 0.56 7.19
CA SER A 9 -0.09 0.35 6.93
C SER A 9 0.49 1.46 6.05
N ARG A 10 -0.20 1.87 4.98
CA ARG A 10 0.22 3.00 4.15
C ARG A 10 0.24 4.31 4.95
N ARG A 11 -0.81 4.57 5.74
CA ARG A 11 -0.93 5.79 6.54
C ARG A 11 0.17 5.89 7.60
N ALA A 12 0.53 4.78 8.24
CA ALA A 12 1.63 4.72 9.20
C ALA A 12 3.00 5.06 8.58
N LEU A 13 3.16 4.84 7.27
CA LEU A 13 4.34 5.25 6.51
C LEU A 13 4.30 6.71 6.04
N GLY A 14 3.25 7.47 6.40
CA GLY A 14 3.06 8.86 5.95
C GLY A 14 2.83 9.00 4.44
N LEU A 15 2.49 7.91 3.74
CA LEU A 15 2.34 7.93 2.29
C LEU A 15 0.91 8.30 1.89
N SER A 16 0.75 9.17 0.90
CA SER A 16 -0.50 9.30 0.16
C SER A 16 -0.70 8.09 -0.75
N MET A 17 -1.94 7.80 -1.17
CA MET A 17 -2.22 6.74 -2.14
C MET A 17 -1.44 6.94 -3.45
N ALA A 18 -1.31 8.20 -3.90
CA ALA A 18 -0.55 8.53 -5.10
C ALA A 18 0.96 8.30 -4.95
N ALA A 19 1.51 8.59 -3.77
CA ALA A 19 2.91 8.28 -3.48
C ALA A 19 3.14 6.77 -3.45
N ALA A 20 2.25 6.03 -2.79
CA ALA A 20 2.34 4.58 -2.67
C ALA A 20 2.18 3.88 -4.02
N SER A 21 1.19 4.28 -4.84
CA SER A 21 0.96 3.71 -6.16
C SER A 21 2.13 3.95 -7.10
N ARG A 22 2.72 5.16 -7.09
CA ARG A 22 3.94 5.47 -7.88
C ARG A 22 5.13 4.62 -7.46
N ARG A 23 5.38 4.49 -6.16
CA ARG A 23 6.50 3.68 -5.64
C ARG A 23 6.31 2.18 -5.91
N CYS A 24 5.08 1.68 -5.82
CA CYS A 24 4.72 0.28 -6.11
C CYS A 24 4.56 0.01 -7.62
N LYS A 25 4.65 1.04 -8.47
CA LYS A 25 4.51 0.98 -9.94
C LYS A 25 3.16 0.40 -10.39
N VAL A 26 2.08 0.82 -9.73
CA VAL A 26 0.71 0.46 -10.12
C VAL A 26 -0.15 1.71 -10.36
N PRO A 27 -1.21 1.61 -11.20
CA PRO A 27 -2.14 2.72 -11.39
C PRO A 27 -2.78 3.15 -10.06
N TYR A 28 -3.03 4.45 -9.91
CA TYR A 28 -3.69 5.00 -8.72
C TYR A 28 -5.03 4.31 -8.43
N ARG A 29 -5.83 4.06 -9.47
CA ARG A 29 -7.13 3.39 -9.35
C ARG A 29 -7.00 1.96 -8.83
N THR A 30 -5.96 1.24 -9.22
CA THR A 30 -5.69 -0.11 -8.71
C THR A 30 -5.40 -0.06 -7.21
N TRP A 31 -4.57 0.89 -6.77
CA TRP A 31 -4.30 1.11 -5.35
C TRP A 31 -5.55 1.50 -4.57
N GLN A 32 -6.41 2.36 -5.14
CA GLN A 32 -7.69 2.74 -4.55
C GLN A 32 -8.61 1.54 -4.34
N GLN A 33 -8.77 0.69 -5.36
CA GLN A 33 -9.61 -0.50 -5.29
C GLN A 33 -9.12 -1.53 -4.27
N TRP A 34 -7.82 -1.55 -3.97
CA TRP A 34 -7.26 -2.37 -2.91
C TRP A 34 -7.62 -1.85 -1.52
N GLU A 35 -7.60 -0.53 -1.32
CA GLU A 35 -7.92 0.08 -0.03
C GLU A 35 -9.40 0.18 0.24
N ASP A 36 -10.26 0.32 -0.77
CA ASP A 36 -11.72 0.34 -0.61
C ASP A 36 -12.35 -1.06 -0.55
N GLY A 37 -11.57 -2.11 -0.84
CA GLY A 37 -12.01 -3.50 -0.80
C GLY A 37 -12.71 -3.99 -2.07
N THR A 38 -12.82 -3.15 -3.11
CA THR A 38 -13.37 -3.54 -4.42
C THR A 38 -12.57 -4.69 -5.03
N ASN A 39 -11.25 -4.66 -4.90
CA ASN A 39 -10.35 -5.70 -5.38
C ASN A 39 -9.47 -6.22 -4.24
N ARG A 40 -9.23 -7.54 -4.25
CA ARG A 40 -8.29 -8.17 -3.32
C ARG A 40 -6.89 -7.61 -3.51
N VAL A 41 -6.25 -7.26 -2.39
CA VAL A 41 -4.85 -6.83 -2.38
C VAL A 41 -3.93 -8.02 -2.71
N PRO A 42 -3.04 -7.91 -3.70
CA PRO A 42 -2.09 -8.98 -4.02
C PRO A 42 -0.94 -9.04 -3.01
N ASN A 43 -0.37 -10.23 -2.80
CA ASN A 43 0.71 -10.44 -1.83
C ASN A 43 1.92 -9.52 -2.02
N TYR A 44 2.30 -9.18 -3.26
CA TYR A 44 3.43 -8.30 -3.50
C TYR A 44 3.21 -6.88 -2.94
N ALA A 45 1.96 -6.40 -2.91
CA ALA A 45 1.66 -5.08 -2.35
C ALA A 45 1.79 -5.10 -0.82
N HIS A 46 1.38 -6.20 -0.17
CA HIS A 46 1.66 -6.41 1.27
C HIS A 46 3.16 -6.44 1.56
N CYS A 47 3.92 -7.23 0.80
CA CYS A 47 5.39 -7.30 0.95
C CYS A 47 6.06 -5.95 0.72
N PHE A 48 5.57 -5.16 -0.24
CA PHE A 48 6.09 -3.82 -0.52
C PHE A 48 5.93 -2.86 0.66
N LEU A 49 4.74 -2.76 1.26
CA LEU A 49 4.54 -1.92 2.45
C LEU A 49 5.34 -2.43 3.66
N PHE A 50 5.42 -3.76 3.83
CA PHE A 50 6.27 -4.36 4.86
C PHE A 50 7.74 -3.96 4.67
N TYR A 51 8.27 -4.07 3.45
CA TYR A 51 9.65 -3.69 3.13
C TYR A 51 9.92 -2.21 3.41
N LEU A 52 9.03 -1.31 3.00
CA LEU A 52 9.20 0.13 3.24
C LEU A 52 9.25 0.48 4.72
N ARG A 53 8.45 -0.19 5.55
CA ARG A 53 8.45 0.01 7.00
C ARG A 53 9.79 -0.32 7.66
N HIS A 54 10.51 -1.32 7.15
CA HIS A 54 11.75 -1.80 7.75
C HIS A 54 13.01 -1.20 7.12
N THR A 55 12.90 -0.58 5.94
CA THR A 55 14.05 0.05 5.26
C THR A 55 14.09 1.56 5.37
N SER A 56 13.02 2.20 5.85
CA SER A 56 12.99 3.66 6.11
C SER A 56 13.63 4.06 7.46
N ALA A 57 14.38 3.16 8.10
CA ALA A 57 15.04 3.37 9.39
C ALA A 57 16.56 3.70 9.29
N THR A 58 17.03 4.05 8.10
CA THR A 58 18.41 4.49 7.84
C THR A 58 18.39 5.90 7.25
#